data_AF-A0A7S4J4H3-F1
#
_entry.id   AF-A0A7S4J4H3-F1
#
_cell.length_a   1.000
_cell.length_b   1.000
_cell.length_c   1.000
_cell.angle_alpha   90.00
_cell.angle_beta   90.00
_cell.angle_gamma   90.00
#
_symmetry.space_group_name_H-M   'P 1'
#
loop_
_entity.id
_entity.type
_entity.pdbx_description
1 polymer ?
#
loop_
_entity_poly.entity_id
_entity_poly.type
_entity_poly.pdbx_seq_one_letter_code
_entity_poly.pdbx_strand_id
1 'polypeptide(L)'
;VGRPVCARPWYFATVDSTLYGQGSDPMPNRRALLEAYCAWADAEEARLPQRIRRMLIAPTLNLFASEPYGKRFRHAMDTRAKHEGGSITKLVLGAAEDSLLPETLDAPPGAVWDNFAKVYLPPAVAAERVSAAREHEPARAATARVGVA
;
A
#
# COMPACT_ATOMS: atom_id res chain seq x y z
N VAL A 1 -14.01 8.78 0.36
CA VAL A 1 -12.52 8.91 0.35
C VAL A 1 -12.03 8.63 -1.06
N GLY A 2 -11.48 9.62 -1.79
CA GLY A 2 -11.10 9.46 -3.21
C GLY A 2 -9.58 9.42 -3.42
N ARG A 3 -8.96 10.59 -3.56
CA ARG A 3 -7.50 10.72 -3.77
C ARG A 3 -6.63 9.93 -2.76
N PRO A 4 -6.97 9.86 -1.46
CA PRO A 4 -6.16 9.09 -0.51
C PRO A 4 -6.10 7.59 -0.81
N VAL A 5 -7.19 6.98 -1.28
CA VAL A 5 -7.24 5.54 -1.61
C VAL A 5 -6.31 5.26 -2.78
N CYS A 6 -6.31 6.11 -3.81
CA CYS A 6 -5.40 5.94 -4.94
C CYS A 6 -3.93 6.19 -4.55
N ALA A 7 -3.66 7.11 -3.62
CA ALA A 7 -2.31 7.48 -3.22
C ALA A 7 -1.66 6.45 -2.29
N ARG A 8 -2.45 5.81 -1.41
CA ARG A 8 -1.99 4.85 -0.40
C ARG A 8 -3.06 3.77 -0.16
N PRO A 9 -3.32 2.87 -1.11
CA PRO A 9 -4.42 1.92 -1.00
C PRO A 9 -4.29 0.99 0.20
N TRP A 10 -3.09 0.50 0.51
CA TRP A 10 -2.88 -0.40 1.65
C TRP A 10 -3.13 0.25 3.03
N TYR A 11 -3.12 1.58 3.12
CA TYR A 11 -3.50 2.26 4.36
C TYR A 11 -4.93 1.93 4.79
N PHE A 12 -5.79 1.56 3.84
CA PHE A 12 -7.19 1.21 4.07
C PHE A 12 -7.41 -0.31 4.19
N ALA A 13 -6.34 -1.10 4.31
CA ALA A 13 -6.44 -2.56 4.35
C ALA A 13 -7.21 -3.09 5.59
N THR A 14 -7.31 -2.28 6.66
CA THR A 14 -8.00 -2.65 7.91
C THR A 14 -9.41 -2.06 8.05
N VAL A 15 -9.96 -1.43 7.02
CA VAL A 15 -11.25 -0.73 7.11
C VAL A 15 -12.39 -1.69 7.46
N ASP A 16 -12.37 -2.91 6.93
CA ASP A 16 -13.42 -3.90 7.14
C ASP A 16 -13.52 -4.30 8.62
N SER A 17 -12.39 -4.60 9.26
CA SER A 17 -12.35 -4.89 10.68
C SER A 17 -12.58 -3.65 11.56
N THR A 18 -11.91 -2.53 11.27
CA THR A 18 -11.90 -1.35 12.15
C THR A 18 -13.15 -0.49 12.09
N LEU A 19 -13.80 -0.38 10.92
CA LEU A 19 -14.98 0.47 10.72
C LEU A 19 -16.27 -0.35 10.67
N TYR A 20 -16.22 -1.53 10.03
CA TYR A 20 -17.41 -2.35 9.79
C TYR A 20 -17.51 -3.58 10.71
N GLY A 21 -16.56 -3.76 11.64
CA GLY A 21 -16.61 -4.83 12.63
C GLY A 21 -16.52 -6.25 12.05
N GLN A 22 -15.93 -6.39 10.85
CA GLN A 22 -15.68 -7.71 10.28
C GLN A 22 -14.65 -8.48 11.12
N GLY A 23 -14.80 -9.81 11.19
CA GLY A 23 -13.91 -10.65 12.00
C GLY A 23 -12.46 -10.71 11.50
N SER A 24 -12.24 -10.39 10.23
CA SER A 24 -10.92 -10.33 9.59
C SER A 24 -10.94 -9.42 8.37
N ASP A 25 -9.79 -8.85 8.04
CA ASP A 25 -9.61 -8.13 6.77
C ASP A 25 -9.47 -9.12 5.59
N PRO A 26 -9.85 -8.73 4.35
CA PRO A 26 -9.94 -9.66 3.22
C PRO A 26 -8.62 -10.32 2.81
N MET A 27 -7.49 -9.68 3.08
CA MET A 27 -6.18 -10.14 2.65
C MET A 27 -5.19 -10.14 3.84
N PRO A 28 -4.46 -11.24 4.07
CA PRO A 28 -3.57 -11.36 5.23
C PRO A 28 -2.29 -10.55 5.09
N ASN A 29 -1.85 -10.24 3.86
CA ASN A 29 -0.67 -9.44 3.56
C ASN A 29 -0.68 -8.99 2.08
N ARG A 30 0.31 -8.18 1.68
CA ARG A 30 0.40 -7.65 0.31
C ARG A 30 0.79 -8.71 -0.72
N ARG A 31 1.53 -9.74 -0.32
CA ARG A 31 1.88 -10.87 -1.20
C ARG A 31 0.61 -11.58 -1.70
N ALA A 32 -0.23 -12.02 -0.77
CA ALA A 32 -1.49 -12.70 -1.09
C ALA A 32 -2.42 -11.80 -1.93
N LEU A 33 -2.48 -10.50 -1.62
CA LEU A 33 -3.22 -9.54 -2.44
C LEU A 33 -2.68 -9.49 -3.88
N LEU A 34 -1.35 -9.38 -4.06
CA LEU A 34 -0.74 -9.30 -5.38
C LEU A 34 -0.91 -10.60 -6.17
N GLU A 35 -0.79 -11.76 -5.53
CA GLU A 35 -1.03 -13.07 -6.16
C GLU A 35 -2.46 -13.16 -6.70
N ALA A 36 -3.46 -12.85 -5.86
CA ALA A 36 -4.86 -12.87 -6.26
C ALA A 36 -5.16 -11.85 -7.37
N TYR A 37 -4.65 -10.62 -7.21
CA TYR A 37 -4.87 -9.54 -8.18
C TYR A 37 -4.20 -9.83 -9.53
N CYS A 38 -2.96 -10.32 -9.54
CA CYS A 38 -2.24 -10.57 -10.79
C CYS A 38 -2.83 -11.76 -11.54
N ALA A 39 -3.30 -12.81 -10.84
CA ALA A 39 -4.01 -13.91 -11.47
C ALA A 39 -5.29 -13.43 -12.17
N TRP A 40 -6.07 -12.58 -11.50
CA TRP A 40 -7.25 -11.93 -12.12
C TRP A 40 -6.85 -11.03 -13.30
N ALA A 41 -5.81 -10.21 -13.14
CA ALA A 41 -5.38 -9.26 -14.17
C ALA A 41 -4.86 -9.97 -15.43
N ASP A 42 -4.13 -11.08 -15.29
CA ASP A 42 -3.69 -11.91 -16.41
C ASP A 42 -4.89 -12.50 -17.17
N ALA A 43 -5.90 -13.01 -16.45
CA ALA A 43 -7.11 -13.52 -17.08
C ALA A 43 -7.89 -12.40 -17.81
N GLU A 44 -7.94 -11.21 -17.22
CA GLU A 44 -8.64 -10.06 -17.80
C GLU A 44 -7.92 -9.50 -19.03
N GLU A 45 -6.59 -9.47 -19.02
CA GLU A 45 -5.77 -9.11 -20.18
C GLU A 45 -5.95 -10.11 -21.33
N ALA A 46 -6.06 -11.41 -21.04
CA ALA A 46 -6.30 -12.43 -22.06
C ALA A 46 -7.72 -12.37 -22.65
N ARG A 47 -8.70 -11.89 -21.86
CA ARG A 47 -10.11 -11.83 -22.25
C ARG A 47 -10.42 -10.68 -23.20
N LEU A 48 -9.70 -9.57 -23.10
CA LEU A 48 -10.02 -8.34 -23.80
C LEU A 48 -9.10 -8.11 -25.01
N PRO A 49 -9.65 -7.78 -26.20
CA PRO A 49 -8.84 -7.55 -27.39
C PRO A 49 -8.05 -6.24 -27.34
N GLN A 50 -8.40 -5.33 -26.43
CA GLN A 50 -7.70 -4.05 -26.27
C GLN A 50 -6.44 -4.19 -25.40
N ARG A 51 -5.42 -3.40 -25.70
CA ARG A 51 -4.24 -3.27 -24.83
C ARG A 51 -4.57 -2.51 -23.54
N ILE A 52 -5.06 -3.22 -22.52
CA ILE A 52 -5.46 -2.64 -21.22
C ILE A 52 -4.40 -2.79 -20.12
N ARG A 53 -3.23 -3.37 -20.43
CA ARG A 53 -2.14 -3.63 -19.46
C ARG A 53 -1.85 -2.47 -18.50
N ARG A 54 -1.70 -1.25 -19.02
CA ARG A 54 -1.39 -0.07 -18.21
C ARG A 54 -2.50 0.24 -17.21
N MET A 55 -3.76 0.01 -17.57
CA MET A 55 -4.91 0.19 -16.68
C MET A 55 -4.92 -0.87 -15.58
N LEU A 56 -4.56 -2.12 -15.91
CA LEU A 56 -4.46 -3.21 -14.95
C LEU A 56 -3.28 -3.05 -13.98
N ILE A 57 -2.18 -2.44 -14.42
CA ILE A 57 -1.01 -2.21 -13.56
C ILE A 57 -1.16 -0.97 -12.68
N ALA A 58 -1.87 0.07 -13.15
CA ALA A 58 -1.94 1.35 -12.45
C ALA A 58 -2.30 1.27 -10.95
N PRO A 59 -3.23 0.41 -10.48
CA PRO A 59 -3.56 0.29 -9.06
C PRO A 59 -2.40 -0.20 -8.19
N THR A 60 -1.44 -0.95 -8.74
CA THR A 60 -0.33 -1.54 -7.98
C THR A 60 0.80 -0.55 -7.72
N LEU A 61 0.91 0.52 -8.52
CA LEU A 61 2.01 1.49 -8.48
C LEU A 61 2.16 2.22 -7.15
N ASN A 62 1.08 2.34 -6.37
CA ASN A 62 1.06 3.03 -5.08
C ASN A 62 0.88 2.09 -3.89
N LEU A 63 0.84 0.77 -4.12
CA LEU A 63 0.59 -0.22 -3.05
C LEU A 63 1.61 -0.13 -1.91
N PHE A 64 2.86 0.20 -2.25
CA PHE A 64 3.99 0.35 -1.32
C PHE A 64 4.39 1.82 -1.10
N ALA A 65 3.47 2.76 -1.27
CA ALA A 65 3.74 4.16 -1.00
C ALA A 65 4.11 4.39 0.47
N SER A 66 5.24 5.08 0.71
CA SER A 66 5.84 5.32 2.03
C SER A 66 6.38 4.08 2.75
N GLU A 67 6.50 2.94 2.05
CA GLU A 67 7.15 1.73 2.57
C GLU A 67 8.66 1.71 2.25
N PRO A 68 9.48 0.98 3.03
CA PRO A 68 10.87 0.72 2.67
C PRO A 68 10.96 0.14 1.25
N TYR A 69 11.87 0.71 0.45
CA TYR A 69 12.09 0.36 -0.95
C TYR A 69 10.88 0.49 -1.91
N GLY A 70 9.76 1.09 -1.50
CA GLY A 70 8.62 1.32 -2.40
C GLY A 70 8.96 2.15 -3.65
N LYS A 71 9.92 3.08 -3.54
CA LYS A 71 10.47 3.81 -4.70
C LYS A 71 11.24 2.89 -5.67
N ARG A 72 11.99 1.91 -5.15
CA ARG A 72 12.70 0.92 -5.97
C ARG A 72 11.73 0.03 -6.71
N PHE A 73 10.68 -0.45 -6.03
CA PHE A 73 9.59 -1.19 -6.67
C PHE A 73 8.98 -0.42 -7.84
N ARG A 74 8.61 0.86 -7.64
CA ARG A 74 8.05 1.67 -8.74
C ARG A 74 9.03 1.81 -9.91
N HIS A 75 10.31 2.01 -9.63
CA HIS A 75 11.33 2.07 -10.67
C HIS A 75 11.50 0.73 -11.43
N ALA A 76 11.44 -0.40 -10.73
CA ALA A 76 11.50 -1.73 -11.34
C ALA A 76 10.26 -1.99 -12.22
N MET A 77 9.07 -1.58 -11.76
CA MET A 77 7.84 -1.59 -12.53
C MET A 77 7.95 -0.77 -13.82
N ASP A 78 8.40 0.48 -13.71
CA ASP A 78 8.58 1.38 -14.86
C ASP A 78 9.60 0.83 -15.86
N THR A 79 10.66 0.17 -15.36
CA THR A 79 11.69 -0.45 -16.21
C THR A 79 11.14 -1.67 -16.94
N ARG A 80 10.46 -2.57 -16.22
CA ARG A 80 9.88 -3.79 -16.81
C ARG A 80 8.75 -3.48 -17.77
N ALA A 81 7.94 -2.45 -17.50
CA ALA A 81 6.85 -2.04 -18.38
C ALA A 81 7.30 -1.52 -19.75
N LYS A 82 8.58 -1.18 -19.94
CA LYS A 82 9.17 -0.83 -21.25
C LYS A 82 9.37 -2.06 -22.14
N HIS A 83 9.47 -3.24 -21.56
CA HIS A 83 9.58 -4.49 -22.29
C HIS A 83 8.17 -5.09 -22.43
N GLU A 84 7.60 -5.10 -23.64
CA GLU A 84 6.20 -5.52 -23.89
C GLU A 84 5.95 -7.05 -23.78
N GLY A 85 6.76 -7.79 -23.01
CA GLY A 85 6.69 -9.25 -22.91
C GLY A 85 6.28 -9.78 -21.54
N GLY A 86 5.67 -10.97 -21.51
CA GLY A 86 5.34 -11.70 -20.29
C GLY A 86 3.98 -11.33 -19.67
N SER A 87 3.61 -12.05 -18.62
CA SER A 87 2.37 -11.86 -17.85
C SER A 87 2.47 -10.67 -16.89
N ILE A 88 1.32 -10.12 -16.49
CA ILE A 88 1.19 -9.13 -15.43
C ILE A 88 1.73 -9.70 -14.13
N THR A 89 1.49 -10.99 -13.84
CA THR A 89 2.11 -11.69 -12.71
C THR A 89 3.63 -11.53 -12.71
N LYS A 90 4.30 -11.89 -13.81
CA LYS A 90 5.77 -11.79 -13.89
C LYS A 90 6.24 -10.34 -13.76
N LEU A 91 5.49 -9.40 -14.32
CA LEU A 91 5.82 -7.98 -14.27
C LEU A 91 5.72 -7.45 -12.83
N VAL A 92 4.56 -7.62 -12.17
CA VAL A 92 4.24 -7.03 -10.87
C VAL A 92 4.88 -7.80 -9.72
N LEU A 93 4.60 -9.10 -9.59
CA LEU A 93 5.14 -9.90 -8.48
C LEU A 93 6.65 -10.01 -8.58
N GLY A 94 7.19 -10.26 -9.78
CA GLY A 94 8.64 -10.27 -9.94
C GLY A 94 9.29 -8.93 -9.63
N ALA A 95 8.63 -7.78 -9.90
CA ALA A 95 9.18 -6.48 -9.52
C ALA A 95 9.17 -6.30 -8.00
N ALA A 96 8.12 -6.81 -7.35
CA ALA A 96 7.95 -6.76 -5.91
C ALA A 96 9.03 -7.61 -5.21
N GLU A 97 9.23 -8.86 -5.64
CA GLU A 97 10.23 -9.79 -5.11
C GLU A 97 11.67 -9.30 -5.29
N ASP A 98 11.99 -8.69 -6.43
CA ASP A 98 13.34 -8.15 -6.69
C ASP A 98 13.66 -6.88 -5.88
N SER A 99 12.64 -6.08 -5.56
CA SER A 99 12.86 -4.69 -5.11
C SER A 99 12.52 -4.45 -3.65
N LEU A 100 11.65 -5.26 -3.05
CA LEU A 100 11.12 -5.08 -1.70
C LEU A 100 11.77 -6.06 -0.73
N LEU A 101 11.65 -5.76 0.57
CA LEU A 101 11.98 -6.73 1.60
C LEU A 101 10.90 -7.82 1.65
N PRO A 102 11.26 -9.09 1.95
CA PRO A 102 10.27 -10.13 2.24
C PRO A 102 9.28 -9.68 3.32
N GLU A 103 9.78 -9.09 4.41
CA GLU A 103 8.97 -8.52 5.49
C GLU A 103 7.92 -7.49 5.00
N THR A 104 8.23 -6.70 3.96
CA THR A 104 7.30 -5.68 3.43
C THR A 104 6.13 -6.30 2.67
N LEU A 105 6.37 -7.43 2.02
CA LEU A 105 5.36 -8.22 1.32
C LEU A 105 4.48 -9.00 2.30
N ASP A 106 5.09 -9.48 3.37
CA ASP A 106 4.47 -10.40 4.33
C ASP A 106 3.91 -9.68 5.57
N ALA A 107 4.16 -8.37 5.71
CA ALA A 107 3.60 -7.55 6.79
C ALA A 107 2.05 -7.57 6.77
N PRO A 108 1.41 -7.78 7.94
CA PRO A 108 -0.05 -7.81 8.02
C PRO A 108 -0.66 -6.41 7.83
N PRO A 109 -1.96 -6.32 7.45
CA PRO A 109 -2.72 -5.09 7.48
C PRO A 109 -2.53 -4.32 8.79
N GLY A 110 -2.31 -3.00 8.70
CA GLY A 110 -2.12 -2.14 9.86
C GLY A 110 -0.72 -2.16 10.49
N ALA A 111 0.19 -3.04 10.04
CA ALA A 111 1.58 -2.99 10.48
C ALA A 111 2.28 -1.72 9.99
N VAL A 112 3.23 -1.20 10.78
CA VAL A 112 3.95 0.04 10.49
C VAL A 112 5.45 -0.20 10.57
N TRP A 113 6.19 0.32 9.58
CA TRP A 113 7.65 0.26 9.56
C TRP A 113 8.27 1.16 10.62
N ASP A 114 9.04 0.57 11.55
CA ASP A 114 9.90 1.31 12.48
C ASP A 114 11.23 1.65 11.80
N ASN A 115 11.46 2.94 11.56
CA ASN A 115 12.68 3.41 10.89
C ASN A 115 13.95 3.24 11.73
N PHE A 116 13.84 3.18 13.07
CA PHE A 116 14.98 2.99 13.96
C PHE A 116 15.32 1.51 14.08
N ALA A 117 14.32 0.69 14.38
CA ALA A 117 14.51 -0.75 14.58
C ALA A 117 14.60 -1.54 13.26
N LYS A 118 14.23 -0.92 12.13
CA LYS A 118 14.22 -1.56 10.79
C LYS A 118 13.36 -2.83 10.75
N VAL A 119 12.22 -2.80 11.43
CA VAL A 119 11.26 -3.91 11.49
C VAL A 119 9.83 -3.39 11.37
N TYR A 120 8.92 -4.25 10.95
CA TYR A 120 7.48 -3.95 11.03
C TYR A 120 6.98 -4.19 12.45
N LEU A 121 6.32 -3.19 13.00
CA LEU A 121 5.61 -3.31 14.27
C LEU A 121 4.23 -3.93 14.02
N PRO A 122 3.81 -4.91 14.85
CA PRO A 122 2.47 -5.45 14.80
C PRO A 122 1.41 -4.35 14.94
N PRO A 123 0.20 -4.52 14.37
CA PRO A 123 -0.86 -3.51 14.40
C PRO A 123 -1.21 -3.01 15.82
N ALA A 124 -1.24 -3.90 16.81
CA ALA A 124 -1.50 -3.54 18.21
C ALA A 124 -0.47 -2.52 18.76
N VAL A 125 0.82 -2.81 18.57
CA VAL A 125 1.92 -1.93 19.01
C VAL A 125 1.94 -0.62 18.21
N ALA A 126 1.65 -0.69 16.91
CA ALA A 126 1.55 0.49 16.07
C ALA A 126 0.42 1.43 16.53
N ALA A 127 -0.74 0.89 16.90
CA ALA A 127 -1.89 1.65 17.40
C ALA A 127 -1.56 2.37 18.72
N GLU A 128 -0.90 1.70 19.65
CA GLU A 128 -0.47 2.29 20.94
C GLU A 128 0.45 3.50 20.74
N ARG A 129 1.41 3.42 19.80
CA ARG A 129 2.31 4.54 19.50
C ARG A 129 1.58 5.76 18.93
N VAL A 130 0.56 5.54 18.11
CA VAL A 130 -0.25 6.64 17.56
C VAL A 130 -1.07 7.30 18.67
N SER A 131 -1.64 6.52 19.59
CA SER A 131 -2.36 7.06 20.76
C SER A 131 -1.43 7.87 21.66
N ALA A 132 -0.26 7.33 22.02
CA ALA A 132 0.72 8.02 22.86
C ALA A 132 1.24 9.32 22.21
N ALA A 133 1.44 9.34 20.88
CA ALA A 133 1.84 10.55 20.17
C ALA A 133 0.77 11.66 20.21
N ARG A 134 -0.52 11.30 20.20
CA ARG A 134 -1.63 12.25 20.31
C ARG A 134 -1.76 12.85 21.72
N GLU A 135 -1.42 12.09 22.75
CA GLU A 135 -1.43 12.56 24.15
C GLU A 135 -0.29 13.55 24.47
N HIS A 136 0.77 13.56 23.65
CA HIS A 136 1.92 14.45 23.80
C HIS A 136 1.96 15.63 22.81
N GLU A 137 0.91 15.85 22.01
CA GLU A 137 0.84 17.04 21.15
C GLU A 137 0.43 18.26 21.98
N PRO A 138 1.33 19.25 22.23
CA PRO A 138 0.94 20.44 22.98
C PRO A 138 -0.13 21.19 22.19
N ALA A 139 -1.25 21.50 22.86
CA ALA A 139 -2.36 22.24 22.31
C ALA A 139 -1.86 23.43 21.46
N ARG A 140 -1.93 23.31 20.13
CA ARG A 140 -1.68 24.45 19.24
C ARG A 140 -2.77 25.48 19.51
N ALA A 141 -2.42 26.47 20.34
CA ALA A 141 -3.29 27.59 20.67
C ALA A 141 -3.82 28.23 19.38
N ALA A 142 -5.15 28.36 19.32
CA ALA A 142 -5.85 29.04 18.27
C ALA A 142 -5.44 30.52 18.26
N THR A 143 -4.49 30.90 17.40
CA THR A 143 -4.24 32.30 17.09
C THR A 143 -5.39 32.82 16.24
N ALA A 144 -6.46 33.26 16.90
CA ALA A 144 -7.51 34.07 16.30
C ALA A 144 -6.88 35.35 15.72
N ARG A 145 -6.89 35.48 14.40
CA ARG A 145 -6.63 36.75 13.74
C ARG A 145 -7.83 37.66 14.00
N VAL A 146 -7.70 38.55 14.98
CA VAL A 146 -8.56 39.72 15.13
C VAL A 146 -8.28 40.62 13.92
N GLY A 147 -9.18 40.59 12.94
CA GLY A 147 -9.26 41.64 11.92
C GLY A 147 -9.89 42.87 12.55
N VAL A 148 -9.09 43.93 12.71
CA VAL A 148 -9.59 45.27 13.01
C VAL A 148 -10.06 45.89 11.70
N ALA A 149 -11.24 46.51 11.78
CA ALA A 149 -12.00 47.16 10.72
C ALA A 149 -11.28 48.36 10.08
#